data_AF-L8FVM6-F1
#
_entry.id   AF-L8FVM6-F1
#
_cell.length_a   1.000
_cell.length_b   1.000
_cell.length_c   1.000
_cell.angle_alpha   90.00
_cell.angle_beta   90.00
_cell.angle_gamma   90.00
#
_symmetry.space_group_name_H-M   'P 1'
#
loop_
_entity.id
_entity.type
_entity.pdbx_description
1 polymer ?
#
loop_
_entity_poly.entity_id
_entity_poly.type
_entity_poly.pdbx_seq_one_letter_code
_entity_poly.pdbx_strand_id
1 'polypeptide(L)'
;MADRRGGLPDVLPGNVERKLRKAYTGFRASHITREGSPREPFSVIYTGFWGCRTFGGNPDIKALIQWCAASLAGSSMKFICSTSEQHAFAVNLRSFIEYASTNGIRTDELLRILLDLTPGDLDGLQHPIEHVL
;
A
#
# COMPACT_ATOMS: atom_id res chain seq x y z
N MET A 1 -13.46 22.81 3.25
CA MET A 1 -14.17 21.50 3.29
C MET A 1 -13.80 20.79 2.01
N ALA A 2 -12.91 19.79 2.05
CA ALA A 2 -12.54 19.05 0.85
C ALA A 2 -13.78 18.34 0.30
N ASP A 3 -14.09 18.57 -0.96
CA ASP A 3 -15.20 17.95 -1.67
C ASP A 3 -15.04 16.43 -1.64
N ARG A 4 -15.89 15.74 -0.85
CA ARG A 4 -15.91 14.27 -0.75
C ARG A 4 -16.76 13.62 -1.85
N ARG A 5 -17.03 14.33 -2.95
CA ARG A 5 -17.88 13.86 -4.07
C ARG A 5 -17.09 13.28 -5.25
N GLY A 6 -15.76 13.28 -5.19
CA GLY A 6 -14.90 12.84 -6.30
C GLY A 6 -14.03 11.65 -5.97
N GLY A 7 -14.63 10.45 -5.91
CA GLY A 7 -13.91 9.18 -5.99
C GLY A 7 -12.83 8.92 -4.92
N LEU A 8 -12.03 7.87 -5.10
CA LEU A 8 -10.97 7.50 -4.17
C LEU A 8 -9.70 8.33 -4.42
N PRO A 9 -9.26 9.22 -3.50
CA PRO A 9 -8.09 10.09 -3.73
C PRO A 9 -6.78 9.31 -3.93
N ASP A 10 -6.76 8.03 -3.57
CA ASP A 10 -5.59 7.19 -3.77
C ASP A 10 -5.22 6.92 -5.21
N VAL A 11 -6.22 6.89 -6.09
CA VAL A 11 -6.11 6.54 -7.50
C VAL A 11 -6.36 7.72 -8.45
N LEU A 12 -6.38 8.95 -7.93
CA LEU A 12 -6.30 10.13 -8.80
C LEU A 12 -4.98 10.13 -9.58
N PRO A 13 -4.94 10.70 -10.81
CA PRO A 13 -3.75 10.67 -11.65
C PRO A 13 -2.46 11.07 -10.91
N GLY A 14 -1.43 10.22 -10.99
CA GLY A 14 -0.13 10.42 -10.35
C GLY A 14 -0.06 10.15 -8.84
N ASN A 15 -1.20 9.94 -8.15
CA ASN A 15 -1.18 9.75 -6.70
C ASN A 15 -0.61 8.40 -6.27
N VAL A 16 -0.88 7.33 -7.02
CA VAL A 16 -0.29 6.00 -6.78
C VAL A 16 1.22 6.07 -6.91
N GLU A 17 1.72 6.66 -8.01
CA GLU A 17 3.15 6.86 -8.25
C GLU A 17 3.79 7.69 -7.13
N ARG A 18 3.18 8.82 -6.74
CA ARG A 18 3.67 9.67 -5.66
C ARG A 18 3.78 8.91 -4.33
N LYS A 19 2.82 8.04 -4.02
CA LYS A 19 2.80 7.23 -2.78
C LYS A 19 3.82 6.10 -2.83
N LEU A 20 3.92 5.42 -3.96
CA LEU A 20 4.93 4.39 -4.21
C LEU A 20 6.34 4.98 -4.05
N ARG A 21 6.67 6.08 -4.76
CA ARG A 21 7.97 6.74 -4.67
C ARG A 21 8.29 7.14 -3.22
N LYS A 22 7.31 7.64 -2.48
CA LYS A 22 7.48 8.01 -1.06
C LYS A 22 7.82 6.80 -0.19
N ALA A 23 7.08 5.69 -0.32
CA ALA A 23 7.35 4.46 0.44
C ALA A 23 8.70 3.86 0.04
N TYR A 24 8.91 3.66 -1.26
CA TYR A 24 10.11 3.04 -1.81
C TYR A 24 11.39 3.80 -1.44
N THR A 25 11.35 5.14 -1.44
CA THR A 25 12.48 5.96 -0.98
C THR A 25 12.83 5.68 0.48
N GLY A 26 11.82 5.55 1.36
CA GLY A 26 12.05 5.20 2.77
C GLY A 26 12.56 3.76 2.94
N PHE A 27 11.98 2.81 2.21
CA PHE A 27 12.31 1.38 2.34
C PHE A 27 13.67 1.04 1.73
N ARG A 28 14.16 1.80 0.74
CA ARG A 28 15.49 1.62 0.16
C ARG A 28 16.57 2.44 0.88
N ALA A 29 16.24 3.16 1.95
CA ALA A 29 17.19 4.06 2.61
C ALA A 29 18.44 3.33 3.15
N SER A 30 18.36 2.02 3.45
CA SER A 30 19.52 1.22 3.87
C SER A 30 20.64 1.17 2.83
N HIS A 31 20.33 1.32 1.54
CA HIS A 31 21.29 1.23 0.45
C HIS A 31 22.20 2.46 0.31
N ILE A 32 21.93 3.56 1.02
CA ILE A 32 22.67 4.81 0.88
C ILE A 32 23.56 4.99 2.12
N THR A 33 24.87 4.76 1.98
CA THR A 33 25.88 5.15 2.97
C THR A 33 26.76 6.28 2.44
N ARG A 34 27.35 7.06 3.34
CA ARG A 34 28.35 8.10 2.99
C ARG A 34 29.68 7.50 2.50
N GLU A 35 29.86 6.19 2.61
CA GLU A 35 31.14 5.49 2.42
C GLU A 35 31.19 4.62 1.13
N GLY A 36 30.20 4.75 0.25
CA GLY A 36 30.27 4.21 -1.12
C GLY A 36 30.11 2.69 -1.27
N SER A 37 29.95 1.94 -0.17
CA SER A 37 29.64 0.50 -0.22
C SER A 37 28.12 0.27 -0.21
N PRO A 38 27.58 -0.53 -1.16
CA PRO A 38 26.18 -0.94 -1.13
C PRO A 38 25.93 -1.77 0.14
N ARG A 39 24.94 -1.37 0.93
CA ARG A 39 24.41 -2.22 2.00
C ARG A 39 23.23 -3.04 1.50
N GLU A 40 23.02 -4.15 2.18
CA GLU A 40 21.86 -5.00 2.01
C GLU A 40 20.54 -4.22 2.26
N PRO A 41 19.43 -4.64 1.63
CA PRO A 41 18.10 -4.15 1.98
C PRO A 41 17.79 -4.28 3.47
N PHE A 42 16.82 -3.52 3.97
CA PHE A 42 16.21 -3.87 5.25
C PHE A 42 15.62 -5.29 5.16
N SER A 43 15.87 -6.13 6.17
CA SER A 43 15.33 -7.49 6.18
C SER A 43 13.80 -7.51 6.26
N VAL A 44 13.22 -6.61 7.07
CA VAL A 44 11.78 -6.43 7.27
C VAL A 44 11.43 -4.95 7.36
N ILE A 45 10.37 -4.55 6.67
CA ILE A 45 9.66 -3.29 6.86
C ILE A 45 8.47 -3.53 7.80
N TYR A 46 8.48 -2.91 8.97
CA TYR A 46 7.33 -2.88 9.87
C TYR A 46 6.49 -1.63 9.57
N THR A 47 5.22 -1.80 9.19
CA THR A 47 4.33 -0.70 8.82
C THR A 47 2.88 -0.98 9.25
N GLY A 48 1.91 -0.18 8.81
CA GLY A 48 0.48 -0.38 9.05
C GLY A 48 -0.38 0.56 8.19
N PHE A 49 -1.42 1.14 8.80
CA PHE A 49 -2.37 2.08 8.19
C PHE A 49 -1.75 3.44 7.87
N TRP A 50 -0.74 3.46 7.00
CA TRP A 50 0.01 4.65 6.65
C TRP A 50 -0.82 5.64 5.84
N GLY A 51 -1.28 6.69 6.54
CA GLY A 51 -2.07 7.75 5.93
C GLY A 51 -3.54 7.40 5.71
N CYS A 52 -4.09 6.41 6.41
CA CYS A 52 -5.48 5.97 6.19
C CYS A 52 -6.51 6.65 7.13
N ARG A 53 -6.08 7.20 8.27
CA ARG A 53 -6.99 7.82 9.25
C ARG A 53 -7.20 9.31 8.96
N THR A 54 -6.52 10.19 9.69
CA THR A 54 -6.63 11.65 9.52
C THR A 54 -6.39 12.12 8.08
N PHE A 55 -5.56 11.39 7.32
CA PHE A 55 -5.26 11.71 5.92
C PHE A 55 -6.22 11.07 4.90
N GLY A 56 -7.18 10.24 5.36
CA GLY A 56 -8.29 9.72 4.56
C GLY A 56 -7.92 8.78 3.42
N GLY A 57 -6.74 8.16 3.45
CA GLY A 57 -6.38 7.15 2.46
C GLY A 57 -7.16 5.84 2.63
N ASN A 58 -7.49 5.17 1.54
CA ASN A 58 -8.06 3.84 1.58
C ASN A 58 -7.00 2.81 2.01
N PRO A 59 -7.31 1.96 3.01
CA PRO A 59 -6.34 1.04 3.57
C PRO A 59 -5.91 -0.06 2.60
N ASP A 60 -6.79 -0.54 1.72
CA ASP A 60 -6.48 -1.57 0.74
C ASP A 60 -5.44 -1.07 -0.26
N ILE A 61 -5.70 0.07 -0.92
CA ILE A 61 -4.79 0.68 -1.88
C ILE A 61 -3.45 1.04 -1.22
N LYS A 62 -3.48 1.60 0.01
CA LYS A 62 -2.26 1.93 0.74
C LYS A 62 -1.43 0.70 1.11
N ALA A 63 -2.06 -0.38 1.53
CA ALA A 63 -1.37 -1.61 1.88
C ALA A 63 -0.71 -2.24 0.65
N LEU A 64 -1.42 -2.29 -0.49
CA LEU A 64 -0.87 -2.81 -1.73
C LEU A 64 0.29 -1.95 -2.27
N ILE A 65 0.18 -0.62 -2.24
CA ILE A 65 1.28 0.28 -2.61
C ILE A 65 2.51 0.07 -1.71
N GLN A 66 2.30 -0.10 -0.40
CA GLN A 66 3.39 -0.39 0.53
C GLN A 66 4.02 -1.76 0.26
N TRP A 67 3.21 -2.77 -0.07
CA TRP A 67 3.69 -4.09 -0.42
C TRP A 67 4.54 -4.06 -1.70
N CYS A 68 4.07 -3.42 -2.76
CA CYS A 68 4.85 -3.19 -3.98
C CYS A 68 6.16 -2.45 -3.68
N ALA A 69 6.12 -1.39 -2.86
CA ALA A 69 7.31 -0.63 -2.49
C ALA A 69 8.33 -1.48 -1.71
N ALA A 70 7.88 -2.34 -0.79
CA ALA A 70 8.75 -3.24 -0.02
C ALA A 70 9.37 -4.31 -0.92
N SER A 71 8.57 -4.92 -1.79
CA SER A 71 9.04 -5.89 -2.79
C SER A 71 10.09 -5.28 -3.73
N LEU A 72 9.86 -4.06 -4.23
CA LEU A 72 10.84 -3.33 -5.06
C LEU A 72 12.12 -2.95 -4.29
N ALA A 73 12.03 -2.78 -2.98
CA ALA A 73 13.18 -2.53 -2.11
C ALA A 73 13.94 -3.81 -1.74
N GLY A 74 13.45 -5.00 -2.11
CA GLY A 74 14.05 -6.27 -1.70
C GLY A 74 13.80 -6.63 -0.23
N SER A 75 12.75 -6.06 0.37
CA SER A 75 12.43 -6.24 1.79
C SER A 75 11.11 -6.96 1.97
N SER A 76 11.03 -7.84 2.98
CA SER A 76 9.74 -8.38 3.43
C SER A 76 8.94 -7.29 4.18
N MET A 77 7.61 -7.45 4.25
CA MET A 77 6.73 -6.50 4.94
C MET A 77 5.97 -7.19 6.07
N LYS A 78 5.90 -6.54 7.25
CA LYS A 78 5.01 -6.91 8.35
C LYS A 78 4.04 -5.77 8.63
N PHE A 79 2.75 -6.07 8.53
CA PHE A 79 1.67 -5.13 8.80
C PHE A 79 1.24 -5.25 10.27
N ILE A 80 1.39 -4.17 11.04
CA ILE A 80 1.12 -4.12 12.47
C ILE A 80 -0.35 -3.77 12.72
N CYS A 81 -1.00 -4.59 13.54
CA CYS A 81 -2.39 -4.42 13.94
C CYS A 81 -2.50 -4.28 15.45
N SER A 82 -3.26 -3.29 15.92
CA SER A 82 -3.46 -3.03 17.36
C SER A 82 -4.93 -3.07 17.80
N THR A 83 -5.87 -3.18 16.86
CA THR A 83 -7.32 -3.26 17.16
C THR A 83 -7.95 -4.44 16.43
N SER A 84 -9.12 -4.91 16.88
CA SER A 84 -9.87 -6.00 16.22
C SER A 84 -10.16 -5.71 14.75
N GLU A 85 -10.56 -4.48 14.43
CA GLU A 85 -10.77 -3.99 13.07
C GLU A 85 -9.51 -4.13 12.20
N GLN A 86 -8.35 -3.73 12.73
CA GLN A 86 -7.07 -3.87 12.01
C GLN A 86 -6.69 -5.33 11.80
N HIS A 87 -7.03 -6.22 12.74
CA HIS A 87 -6.82 -7.65 12.58
C HIS A 87 -7.73 -8.23 11.48
N ALA A 88 -9.01 -7.84 11.43
CA ALA A 88 -9.93 -8.24 10.37
C ALA A 88 -9.43 -7.81 8.99
N PHE A 89 -8.97 -6.55 8.86
CA PHE A 89 -8.31 -6.07 7.65
C PHE A 89 -7.08 -6.93 7.26
N ALA A 90 -6.22 -7.26 8.22
CA ALA A 90 -5.03 -8.06 7.96
C ALA A 90 -5.35 -9.49 7.51
N VAL A 91 -6.46 -10.07 7.96
CA VAL A 91 -6.95 -11.37 7.46
C VAL A 91 -7.31 -11.29 5.98
N ASN A 92 -8.02 -10.23 5.57
CA ASN A 92 -8.38 -10.02 4.16
C ASN A 92 -7.13 -9.75 3.31
N LEU A 93 -6.23 -8.89 3.78
CA LEU A 93 -4.97 -8.60 3.09
C LEU A 93 -4.11 -9.87 2.93
N ARG A 94 -4.02 -10.70 3.98
CA ARG A 94 -3.30 -11.98 3.90
C ARG A 94 -3.91 -12.90 2.85
N SER A 95 -5.25 -13.04 2.85
CA SER A 95 -5.96 -13.87 1.88
C SER A 95 -5.69 -13.41 0.44
N PHE A 96 -5.65 -12.09 0.20
CA PHE A 96 -5.29 -11.52 -1.10
C PHE A 96 -3.83 -11.80 -1.47
N ILE A 97 -2.88 -11.65 -0.54
CA ILE A 97 -1.46 -11.94 -0.76
C ILE A 97 -1.26 -13.42 -1.10
N GLU A 98 -1.94 -14.32 -0.40
CA GLU A 98 -1.90 -15.77 -0.65
C GLU A 98 -2.48 -16.09 -2.04
N TYR A 99 -3.61 -15.49 -2.40
CA TYR A 99 -4.18 -15.60 -3.74
C TYR A 99 -3.20 -15.12 -4.81
N ALA A 100 -2.63 -13.92 -4.65
CA ALA A 100 -1.68 -13.35 -5.60
C ALA A 100 -0.44 -14.24 -5.76
N SER A 101 0.08 -14.78 -4.65
CA SER A 101 1.23 -15.68 -4.65
C SER A 101 0.92 -17.00 -5.36
N THR A 102 -0.25 -17.59 -5.08
CA THR A 102 -0.68 -18.86 -5.68
C THR A 102 -0.92 -18.74 -7.18
N ASN A 103 -1.39 -17.58 -7.64
CA ASN A 103 -1.64 -17.30 -9.05
C ASN A 103 -0.43 -16.69 -9.78
N GLY A 104 0.72 -16.56 -9.11
CA GLY A 104 1.95 -16.05 -9.72
C GLY A 104 1.91 -14.58 -10.11
N ILE A 105 1.03 -13.77 -9.48
CA ILE A 105 0.93 -12.33 -9.74
C ILE A 105 2.25 -11.66 -9.31
N ARG A 106 2.93 -11.04 -10.26
CA ARG A 106 4.22 -10.40 -10.02
C ARG A 106 4.04 -8.97 -9.49
N THR A 107 5.05 -8.44 -8.81
CA THR A 107 5.01 -7.08 -8.25
C THR A 107 4.78 -6.00 -9.32
N ASP A 108 5.39 -6.15 -10.49
CA ASP A 108 5.23 -5.24 -11.64
C ASP A 108 3.83 -5.32 -12.26
N GLU A 109 3.22 -6.50 -12.28
CA GLU A 109 1.85 -6.68 -12.74
C GLU A 109 0.85 -6.01 -11.79
N LEU A 110 0.95 -6.29 -10.48
CA LEU A 110 0.12 -5.64 -9.47
C LEU A 110 0.31 -4.12 -9.50
N LEU A 111 1.56 -3.66 -9.62
CA LEU A 111 1.84 -2.23 -9.70
C LEU A 111 1.25 -1.59 -10.95
N ARG A 112 1.31 -2.27 -12.10
CA ARG A 112 0.67 -1.78 -13.33
C ARG A 112 -0.84 -1.64 -13.14
N ILE A 113 -1.50 -2.64 -12.56
CA ILE A 113 -2.93 -2.56 -12.23
C ILE A 113 -3.19 -1.33 -11.35
N LEU A 114 -2.42 -1.16 -10.27
CA LEU A 114 -2.57 -0.01 -9.37
C LEU A 114 -2.35 1.33 -10.07
N LEU A 115 -1.41 1.43 -11.01
CA LEU A 115 -1.13 2.65 -11.77
C LEU A 115 -2.23 2.98 -12.79
N ASP A 116 -2.88 1.96 -13.34
CA ASP A 116 -3.95 2.08 -14.32
C ASP A 116 -5.33 2.31 -13.67
N LEU A 117 -5.47 2.06 -12.36
CA LEU A 117 -6.71 2.31 -11.62
C LEU A 117 -7.11 3.79 -11.65
N THR A 118 -8.38 4.02 -11.96
CA THR A 118 -9.05 5.31 -11.85
C THR A 118 -10.10 5.25 -10.74
N PRO A 119 -10.59 6.40 -10.25
CA PRO A 119 -11.67 6.39 -9.28
C PRO A 119 -12.94 5.68 -9.77
N GLY A 120 -13.23 5.73 -11.08
CA GLY A 120 -14.41 5.09 -11.67
C GLY A 120 -14.35 3.57 -11.67
N ASP A 121 -13.15 2.98 -11.71
CA ASP A 121 -12.97 1.51 -11.61
C ASP A 121 -13.34 0.96 -10.22
N LEU A 122 -13.44 1.86 -9.23
CA LEU A 122 -13.77 1.53 -7.85
C LEU A 122 -15.21 1.92 -7.48
N ASP A 123 -15.97 2.49 -8.41
CA ASP A 123 -17.37 2.79 -8.20
C ASP A 123 -18.16 1.49 -8.02
N GLY A 124 -18.98 1.41 -6.98
CA GLY A 124 -19.75 0.20 -6.64
C GLY A 124 -18.97 -0.92 -5.94
N LEU A 125 -17.63 -0.84 -5.88
CA LEU A 125 -16.78 -1.70 -5.04
C LEU A 125 -16.56 -1.15 -3.64
N GLN A 126 -17.00 0.09 -3.39
CA GLN A 126 -17.02 0.66 -2.05
C GLN A 126 -18.06 -0.10 -1.21
N HIS A 127 -17.60 -1.03 -0.37
CA HIS A 127 -18.37 -1.36 0.82
C HIS A 127 -18.58 -0.07 1.61
N PRO A 128 -19.80 0.19 2.12
CA PRO A 128 -20.02 1.33 3.00
C PRO A 128 -18.94 1.28 4.07
N ILE A 129 -18.12 2.33 4.15
CA ILE A 129 -17.28 2.56 5.31
C ILE A 129 -18.27 2.89 6.42
N GLU A 130 -18.86 1.87 7.05
CA GLU A 130 -19.50 1.99 8.35
C GLU A 130 -18.39 2.12 9.40
N HIS A 131 -17.63 3.22 9.32
CA HIS A 131 -16.98 3.77 10.50
C HIS A 131 -17.97 4.73 11.13
N VAL A 132 -19.00 4.17 11.76
CA VAL A 132 -19.71 4.85 12.83
C VAL A 132 -18.76 4.81 14.04
N LEU A 133 -18.41 5.98 14.55
CA LEU A 133 -17.72 6.15 15.82
C LEU A 133 -18.57 5.61 16.98
#